data_AF-A0A0F7S0V7-F1
#
_entry.id   AF-A0A0F7S0V7-F1
#
_cell.length_a   1.000
_cell.length_b   1.000
_cell.length_c   1.000
_cell.angle_alpha   90.00
_cell.angle_beta   90.00
_cell.angle_gamma   90.00
#
_symmetry.space_group_name_H-M   'P 1'
#
loop_
_entity.id
_entity.type
_entity.pdbx_description
1 polymer ?
#
loop_
_entity_poly.entity_id
_entity_poly.type
_entity_poly.pdbx_seq_one_letter_code
_entity_poly.pdbx_strand_id
1 'polypeptide(L)'
;MRWSAGKKATSGGLCTRGDHDDNHGPLAIRAAKLAIDKGEQMDPETALDFERQCYETILGTKDRLEGLHAFAEKREPVYRGE
;
A
#
# COMPACT_ATOMS: atom_id res chain seq x y z
N MET A 1 -1.60 38.46 15.96
CA MET A 1 -0.71 37.98 14.88
C MET A 1 -1.56 37.29 13.82
N ARG A 2 -1.64 37.86 12.61
CA ARG A 2 -2.44 37.37 11.49
C ARG A 2 -1.54 36.54 10.59
N TRP A 3 -1.75 35.23 10.50
CA TRP A 3 -1.02 34.37 9.58
C TRP A 3 -1.86 34.19 8.31
N SER A 4 -1.37 34.74 7.21
CA SER A 4 -1.96 34.61 5.87
C SER A 4 -1.54 33.25 5.29
N ALA A 5 -2.49 32.33 5.17
CA ALA A 5 -2.33 31.13 4.36
C ALA A 5 -2.62 31.49 2.89
N GLY A 6 -1.60 31.33 2.05
CA GLY A 6 -1.68 31.55 0.60
C GLY A 6 -2.64 30.58 -0.07
N LYS A 7 -3.53 31.12 -0.91
CA LYS A 7 -4.37 30.36 -1.82
C LYS A 7 -3.49 29.71 -2.89
N LYS A 8 -3.70 28.41 -3.14
CA LYS A 8 -3.66 27.85 -4.50
C LYS A 8 -4.98 27.14 -4.73
N ALA A 9 -5.81 27.74 -5.56
CA ALA A 9 -6.94 27.10 -6.19
C ALA A 9 -6.50 26.71 -7.59
N THR A 10 -6.63 25.44 -7.97
CA THR A 10 -6.83 25.06 -9.37
C THR A 10 -7.59 23.73 -9.44
N SER A 11 -8.73 23.82 -10.13
CA SER A 11 -9.37 22.81 -10.99
C SER A 11 -9.77 21.47 -10.38
N GLY A 12 -11.08 21.25 -10.35
CA GLY A 12 -11.66 19.93 -10.16
C GLY A 12 -11.36 18.96 -11.30
N GLY A 13 -11.56 17.69 -11.00
CA GLY A 13 -11.41 16.59 -11.93
C GLY A 13 -11.32 15.29 -11.16
N LEU A 14 -12.46 14.60 -11.04
CA LEU A 14 -12.67 13.22 -10.59
C LEU A 14 -11.97 12.76 -9.31
N CYS A 15 -12.80 12.36 -8.34
CA CYS A 15 -12.42 11.50 -7.22
C CYS A 15 -12.06 10.11 -7.78
N THR A 16 -10.88 9.96 -8.37
CA THR A 16 -10.30 8.64 -8.68
C THR A 16 -9.91 8.01 -7.35
N ARG A 17 -10.69 7.00 -6.95
CA ARG A 17 -10.59 6.24 -5.70
C ARG A 17 -9.29 5.39 -5.61
N GLY A 18 -8.23 5.75 -6.34
CA GLY A 18 -7.03 4.93 -6.54
C GLY A 18 -5.67 5.60 -6.29
N ASP A 19 -5.59 6.93 -6.15
CA ASP A 19 -4.30 7.65 -6.28
C ASP A 19 -3.70 8.15 -4.94
N HIS A 20 -4.00 7.53 -3.80
CA HIS A 20 -3.41 7.92 -2.50
C HIS A 20 -2.30 6.97 -2.02
N ASP A 21 -1.98 5.94 -2.80
CA ASP A 21 -1.01 4.88 -2.45
C ASP A 21 0.39 5.15 -3.03
N ASP A 22 0.76 6.41 -3.28
CA ASP A 22 2.07 6.78 -3.86
C ASP A 22 3.26 6.36 -2.97
N ASN A 23 3.03 6.23 -1.67
CA ASN A 23 4.03 5.79 -0.68
C ASN A 23 3.81 4.35 -0.17
N HIS A 24 3.02 3.52 -0.86
CA HIS A 24 2.76 2.14 -0.46
C HIS A 24 3.08 1.15 -1.58
N GLY A 25 3.63 -0.02 -1.21
CA GLY A 25 3.98 -1.06 -2.17
C GLY A 25 2.73 -1.57 -2.89
N PRO A 26 2.57 -1.36 -4.21
CA PRO A 26 1.32 -1.68 -4.89
C PRO A 26 1.07 -3.19 -4.92
N LEU A 27 2.12 -4.02 -4.90
CA LEU A 27 1.99 -5.47 -4.74
C LEU A 27 1.48 -5.84 -3.33
N ALA A 28 2.03 -5.20 -2.30
CA ALA A 28 1.62 -5.41 -0.91
C ALA A 28 0.14 -5.08 -0.68
N ILE A 29 -0.29 -3.92 -1.14
CA ILE A 29 -1.69 -3.48 -1.02
C ILE A 29 -2.63 -4.40 -1.79
N ARG A 30 -2.24 -4.87 -2.98
CA ARG A 30 -3.05 -5.81 -3.77
C ARG A 30 -3.23 -7.15 -3.07
N ALA A 31 -2.16 -7.73 -2.53
CA ALA A 31 -2.29 -9.02 -1.83
C ALA A 31 -3.06 -8.88 -0.51
N ALA A 32 -2.87 -7.77 0.23
CA ALA A 32 -3.62 -7.50 1.45
C ALA A 32 -5.13 -7.39 1.18
N LYS A 33 -5.53 -6.64 0.14
CA LYS A 33 -6.93 -6.55 -0.27
C LYS A 33 -7.49 -7.92 -0.66
N LEU A 34 -6.74 -8.70 -1.44
CA LEU A 34 -7.14 -10.06 -1.82
C LEU A 34 -7.34 -10.97 -0.61
N ALA A 35 -6.44 -10.90 0.37
CA ALA A 35 -6.50 -11.69 1.59
C ALA A 35 -7.73 -11.34 2.42
N ILE A 36 -8.04 -10.05 2.58
CA ILE A 36 -9.24 -9.58 3.29
C ILE A 36 -10.52 -10.03 2.58
N ASP A 37 -10.63 -9.76 1.27
CA ASP A 37 -11.85 -10.02 0.49
C ASP A 37 -12.21 -11.51 0.47
N LYS A 38 -11.20 -12.39 0.45
CA LYS A 38 -11.40 -13.84 0.43
C LYS A 38 -11.45 -14.45 1.83
N GLY A 39 -10.66 -13.95 2.76
CA GLY A 39 -10.59 -14.44 4.13
C GLY A 39 -11.89 -14.24 4.90
N GLU A 40 -12.67 -13.19 4.59
CA GLU A 40 -13.97 -12.94 5.23
C GLU A 40 -14.98 -14.10 5.04
N GLN A 41 -14.84 -14.88 3.95
CA GLN A 41 -15.76 -15.97 3.60
C GLN A 41 -15.25 -17.34 4.06
N MET A 42 -14.11 -17.40 4.74
CA MET A 42 -13.44 -18.64 5.15
C MET A 42 -13.55 -18.84 6.67
N ASP A 43 -13.32 -20.08 7.11
CA ASP A 43 -13.07 -20.33 8.53
C ASP A 43 -11.74 -19.69 8.97
N PRO A 44 -11.56 -19.37 10.26
CA PRO A 44 -10.38 -18.65 10.73
C PRO A 44 -9.04 -19.34 10.44
N GLU A 45 -8.97 -20.68 10.49
CA GLU A 45 -7.72 -21.40 10.25
C GLU A 45 -7.34 -21.34 8.78
N THR A 46 -8.30 -21.60 7.89
CA THR A 46 -8.12 -21.49 6.44
C THR A 46 -7.81 -20.05 6.02
N ALA A 47 -8.47 -19.05 6.63
CA ALA A 47 -8.23 -17.65 6.37
C ALA A 47 -6.78 -17.25 6.71
N LEU A 48 -6.25 -17.69 7.87
CA LEU A 48 -4.86 -17.44 8.26
C LEU A 48 -3.85 -18.10 7.30
N ASP A 49 -4.13 -19.33 6.87
CA ASP A 49 -3.31 -19.99 5.86
C ASP A 49 -3.36 -19.30 4.50
N PHE A 50 -4.51 -18.72 4.14
CA PHE A 50 -4.67 -17.94 2.91
C PHE A 50 -3.94 -16.59 2.99
N GLU A 51 -4.02 -15.89 4.13
CA GLU A 51 -3.26 -14.67 4.40
C GLU A 51 -1.76 -14.92 4.28
N ARG A 52 -1.28 -16.02 4.86
CA ARG A 52 0.13 -16.43 4.77
C ARG A 52 0.55 -16.69 3.32
N GLN A 53 -0.25 -17.39 2.54
CA GLN A 53 0.02 -17.60 1.11
C GLN A 53 0.09 -16.28 0.34
N CYS A 54 -0.83 -15.35 0.59
CA CYS A 54 -0.81 -14.02 -0.03
C CYS A 54 0.47 -13.26 0.34
N TYR A 55 0.89 -13.34 1.60
CA TYR A 55 2.13 -12.72 2.08
C TYR A 55 3.38 -13.35 1.46
N GLU A 56 3.40 -14.68 1.28
CA GLU A 56 4.50 -15.41 0.67
C GLU A 56 4.80 -14.92 -0.76
N THR A 57 3.77 -14.51 -1.51
CA THR A 57 3.97 -13.95 -2.86
C THR A 57 4.77 -12.65 -2.88
N ILE A 58 4.76 -11.89 -1.78
CA ILE A 58 5.44 -10.57 -1.67
C ILE A 58 6.84 -10.71 -1.06
N LEU A 59 7.12 -11.80 -0.34
CA LEU A 59 8.39 -12.00 0.37
C LEU A 59 9.63 -11.84 -0.54
N GLY A 60 9.53 -12.27 -1.80
CA GLY A 60 10.63 -12.21 -2.79
C GLY A 60 10.65 -10.96 -3.67
N THR A 61 9.72 -10.03 -3.50
CA THR A 61 9.59 -8.84 -4.37
C THR A 61 10.64 -7.78 -4.05
N LYS A 62 11.04 -7.03 -5.07
CA LYS A 62 11.98 -5.90 -4.90
C LYS A 62 11.33 -4.78 -4.10
N ASP A 63 10.03 -4.56 -4.27
CA ASP A 63 9.26 -3.58 -3.51
C ASP A 63 9.38 -3.81 -2.00
N ARG A 64 9.34 -5.07 -1.55
CA ARG A 64 9.54 -5.39 -0.13
C ARG A 64 10.94 -4.98 0.34
N LEU A 65 11.98 -5.36 -0.41
CA LEU A 65 13.36 -5.08 -0.05
C LEU A 65 13.64 -3.57 -0.02
N GLU A 66 13.12 -2.85 -1.00
CA GLU A 66 13.19 -1.39 -1.07
C GLU A 66 12.46 -0.74 0.11
N GLY A 67 11.27 -1.24 0.48
CA GLY A 67 10.55 -0.77 1.66
C GLY A 67 11.36 -0.94 2.95
N LEU A 68 12.04 -2.09 3.12
CA LEU A 68 12.91 -2.34 4.27
C LEU A 68 14.15 -1.42 4.28
N HIS A 69 14.76 -1.22 3.11
CA HIS A 69 15.92 -0.35 2.96
C HIS A 69 15.57 1.12 3.24
N ALA A 70 14.49 1.60 2.63
CA ALA A 70 13.99 2.95 2.83
C ALA A 70 13.61 3.21 4.30
N PHE A 71 13.00 2.22 4.96
CA PHE A 71 12.69 2.29 6.39
C PHE A 71 13.95 2.40 7.25
N ALA A 72 14.98 1.60 6.96
CA ALA A 72 16.26 1.66 7.66
C ALA A 72 16.96 3.02 7.48
N GLU A 73 16.86 3.59 6.27
CA GLU A 73 17.44 4.90 5.92
C GLU A 73 16.54 6.10 6.30
N LYS A 74 15.33 5.85 6.81
CA LYS A 74 14.30 6.87 7.13
C LYS A 74 13.98 7.79 5.95
N ARG A 75 14.02 7.26 4.73
CA ARG A 75 13.61 7.96 3.51
C ARG A 75 12.28 7.40 3.00
N GLU A 76 11.68 8.10 2.05
CA GLU A 76 10.50 7.57 1.37
C GLU A 76 10.90 6.39 0.45
N PRO A 77 10.15 5.27 0.51
CA PRO A 77 10.37 4.13 -0.38
C PRO A 77 9.87 4.45 -1.79
N VAL A 78 10.56 3.92 -2.81
CA VAL A 78 10.13 4.04 -4.20
C VAL A 78 9.68 2.69 -4.72
N TYR A 79 8.39 2.42 -4.62
CA TYR A 79 7.82 1.17 -5.09
C TYR A 79 7.58 1.21 -6.60
N ARG A 80 7.92 0.12 -7.30
CA ARG A 80 7.78 -0.02 -8.76
C ARG A 80 6.79 -1.11 -9.17
N GLY A 81 6.35 -1.93 -8.23
CA GLY A 81 5.48 -3.07 -8.52
C GLY A 81 6.23 -4.30 -9.00
N GLU A 82 7.47 -4.50 -8.54
CA GLU A 82 8.38 -5.60 -8.92
C GLU A 82 8.81 -6.45 -7.72
#